data_AF-A0A1E4IP16-F1
#
_entry.id   AF-A0A1E4IP16-F1
#
_cell.length_a   1.000
_cell.length_b   1.000
_cell.length_c   1.000
_cell.angle_alpha   90.00
_cell.angle_beta   90.00
_cell.angle_gamma   90.00
#
_symmetry.space_group_name_H-M   'P 1'
#
loop_
_entity.id
_entity.type
_entity.pdbx_description
1 polymer ?
#
loop_
_entity_poly.entity_id
_entity_poly.type
_entity_poly.pdbx_seq_one_letter_code
_entity_poly.pdbx_strand_id
1 'polypeptide(L)'
;MFRVARSRWVCVLTLIFGILSLAASLATADSSVRPPDAARPMKFDIPAQPLAAALQAFAQATGQSVFFDGQLAAGLESAPVQGELAPRDALQRLLAGTRLAARYADETTFTLVETEAAPLPAPMPPAAPTDAAAVPDDGNARIVQQAVERTLCRWPRAQPGSYRALLQLWVGPAGHVRRTRMLTSTGIAQRDAALEAAMSSLVLTPPADGATDEPLTILLLPSTGVSTDICAGVTPRAAS
;
A
#
# COMPACT_ATOMS: atom_id res chain seq x y z
N MET A 1 -65.15 -23.28 19.44
CA MET A 1 -64.79 -23.40 18.02
C MET A 1 -63.36 -23.94 17.93
N PHE A 2 -63.17 -25.24 17.70
CA PHE A 2 -61.87 -25.86 17.40
C PHE A 2 -62.10 -27.04 16.44
N ARG A 3 -61.45 -27.03 15.27
CA ARG A 3 -61.34 -28.13 14.28
C ARG A 3 -59.90 -28.03 13.74
N VAL A 4 -58.94 -28.91 14.00
CA VAL A 4 -58.73 -30.34 13.66
C VAL A 4 -58.59 -30.64 12.16
N ALA A 5 -57.39 -31.06 11.73
CA ALA A 5 -57.07 -32.08 10.71
C ALA A 5 -55.54 -32.39 10.78
N ARG A 6 -55.05 -33.54 11.30
CA ARG A 6 -54.88 -34.90 10.69
C ARG A 6 -54.02 -34.87 9.40
N SER A 7 -53.07 -35.74 9.07
CA SER A 7 -52.33 -36.90 9.63
C SER A 7 -51.40 -37.39 8.47
N ARG A 8 -50.50 -38.36 8.72
CA ARG A 8 -49.77 -39.31 7.81
C ARG A 8 -48.27 -39.36 8.18
N TRP A 9 -47.85 -39.97 9.28
CA TRP A 9 -47.72 -41.42 9.50
C TRP A 9 -47.00 -42.17 8.36
N VAL A 10 -45.80 -42.66 8.72
CA VAL A 10 -45.22 -43.96 8.32
C VAL A 10 -44.71 -44.06 6.88
N CYS A 11 -43.40 -43.81 6.71
CA CYS A 11 -42.52 -44.52 5.76
C CYS A 11 -41.09 -44.55 6.32
N VAL A 12 -40.97 -44.88 7.60
CA VAL A 12 -39.70 -45.27 8.22
C VAL A 12 -39.53 -46.77 8.02
N LEU A 13 -38.30 -47.19 7.68
CA LEU A 13 -37.75 -48.54 7.70
C LEU A 13 -38.05 -49.46 6.48
N THR A 14 -37.14 -49.50 5.51
CA THR A 14 -36.55 -50.74 4.93
C THR A 14 -35.46 -50.39 3.90
N LEU A 15 -34.35 -51.16 3.91
CA LEU A 15 -33.13 -51.10 3.07
C LEU A 15 -32.10 -50.04 3.52
N ILE A 16 -31.12 -50.23 4.43
CA ILE A 16 -30.21 -51.35 4.74
C ILE A 16 -29.50 -51.92 3.50
N PHE A 17 -28.18 -51.70 3.46
CA PHE A 17 -27.15 -52.43 2.72
C PHE A 17 -27.15 -52.35 1.19
N GLY A 18 -26.53 -51.30 0.66
CA GLY A 18 -26.03 -51.26 -0.70
C GLY A 18 -25.24 -49.98 -0.92
N ILE A 19 -24.09 -50.08 -1.57
CA ILE A 19 -23.16 -48.98 -1.90
C ILE A 19 -22.06 -48.76 -0.83
N LEU A 20 -21.35 -49.84 -0.51
CA LEU A 20 -19.92 -49.81 -0.18
C LEU A 20 -19.15 -50.19 -1.46
N SER A 21 -18.95 -49.24 -2.37
CA SER A 21 -17.94 -49.26 -3.46
C SER A 21 -18.12 -48.06 -4.38
N LEU A 22 -17.43 -46.95 -4.10
CA LEU A 22 -16.95 -46.06 -5.16
C LEU A 22 -15.73 -45.26 -4.67
N ALA A 23 -14.59 -45.94 -4.62
CA ALA A 23 -13.30 -45.28 -4.74
C ALA A 23 -13.06 -44.99 -6.23
N ALA A 24 -13.12 -43.72 -6.65
CA ALA A 24 -12.56 -43.30 -7.93
C ALA A 24 -12.36 -41.77 -7.97
N SER A 25 -11.09 -41.38 -8.08
CA SER A 25 -10.62 -40.18 -8.78
C SER A 25 -10.98 -38.81 -8.19
N LEU A 26 -10.23 -38.39 -7.16
CA LEU A 26 -9.93 -36.98 -6.99
C LEU A 26 -8.80 -36.64 -7.98
N ALA A 27 -9.19 -36.14 -9.14
CA ALA A 27 -8.29 -35.58 -10.13
C ALA A 27 -7.47 -34.45 -9.50
N THR A 28 -6.15 -34.55 -9.60
CA THR A 28 -5.22 -33.45 -9.32
C THR A 28 -5.50 -32.33 -10.31
N ALA A 29 -6.13 -31.25 -9.84
CA ALA A 29 -6.20 -30.00 -10.58
C ALA A 29 -4.80 -29.37 -10.59
N ASP A 30 -4.07 -29.56 -11.69
CA ASP A 30 -2.84 -28.84 -11.99
C ASP A 30 -3.18 -27.34 -12.08
N SER A 31 -2.94 -26.61 -11.00
CA SER A 31 -3.09 -25.16 -10.98
C SER A 31 -1.90 -24.59 -11.73
N SER A 32 -2.04 -24.47 -13.05
CA SER A 32 -1.11 -23.71 -13.89
C SER A 32 -1.15 -22.25 -13.42
N VAL A 33 -0.18 -21.89 -12.59
CA VAL A 33 0.07 -20.53 -12.14
C VAL A 33 0.45 -19.72 -13.38
N ARG A 34 -0.51 -18.99 -13.94
CA ARG A 34 -0.22 -17.98 -14.96
C ARG A 34 0.43 -16.79 -14.24
N PRO A 35 1.68 -16.42 -14.57
CA PRO A 35 2.36 -15.31 -13.92
C PRO A 35 1.58 -14.00 -14.12
N PRO A 36 1.73 -13.05 -13.18
CA PRO A 36 0.99 -11.80 -13.19
C PRO A 36 1.40 -10.99 -14.43
N ASP A 37 0.40 -10.54 -15.19
CA ASP A 37 0.56 -9.57 -16.26
C ASP A 37 1.63 -9.90 -17.32
N ALA A 38 1.44 -11.03 -18.00
CA ALA A 38 2.21 -11.34 -19.21
C ALA A 38 1.76 -10.42 -20.36
N ALA A 39 2.25 -9.18 -20.35
CA ALA A 39 2.24 -8.31 -21.52
C ALA A 39 2.75 -9.11 -22.73
N ARG A 40 2.10 -8.94 -23.88
CA ARG A 40 2.35 -9.76 -25.07
C ARG A 40 3.85 -9.72 -25.41
N PRO A 41 4.53 -10.88 -25.54
CA PRO A 41 5.94 -10.90 -25.87
C PRO A 41 6.18 -10.20 -27.21
N MET A 42 7.19 -9.35 -27.23
CA MET A 42 7.63 -8.58 -28.40
C MET A 42 9.06 -8.96 -28.73
N LYS A 43 9.40 -8.91 -30.02
CA LYS A 43 10.76 -9.18 -30.47
C LYS A 43 11.62 -7.94 -30.24
N PHE A 44 12.66 -8.09 -29.43
CA PHE A 44 13.66 -7.06 -29.19
C PHE A 44 14.99 -7.44 -29.83
N ASP A 45 15.67 -6.44 -30.36
CA ASP A 45 17.05 -6.52 -30.86
C ASP A 45 17.75 -5.18 -30.59
N ILE A 46 18.16 -4.99 -29.33
CA ILE A 46 18.84 -3.78 -28.86
C ILE A 46 20.27 -4.18 -28.45
N PRO A 47 21.31 -3.75 -29.17
CA PRO A 47 22.69 -4.05 -28.80
C PRO A 47 23.10 -3.25 -27.54
N ALA A 48 24.21 -3.68 -26.92
CA ALA A 48 24.83 -2.91 -25.84
C ALA A 48 25.27 -1.55 -26.38
N GLN A 49 24.72 -0.48 -25.81
CA GLN A 49 24.95 0.88 -26.28
C GLN A 49 24.72 1.88 -25.13
N PRO A 50 25.06 3.18 -25.30
CA PRO A 50 24.81 4.20 -24.29
C PRO A 50 23.36 4.13 -23.80
N LEU A 51 23.17 4.14 -22.49
CA LEU A 51 21.89 3.82 -21.86
C LEU A 51 20.75 4.70 -22.39
N ALA A 52 21.00 6.00 -22.57
CA ALA A 52 20.03 6.94 -23.14
C ALA A 52 19.55 6.51 -24.55
N ALA A 53 20.45 6.05 -25.41
CA ALA A 53 20.12 5.57 -26.75
C ALA A 53 19.35 4.25 -26.70
N ALA A 54 19.71 3.34 -25.79
CA ALA A 54 19.02 2.07 -25.59
C ALA A 54 17.58 2.24 -25.09
N LEU A 55 17.37 3.15 -24.13
CA LEU A 55 16.04 3.49 -23.62
C LEU A 55 15.17 4.15 -24.69
N GLN A 56 15.76 4.99 -25.53
CA GLN A 56 15.05 5.60 -26.65
C GLN A 56 14.63 4.55 -27.69
N ALA A 57 15.50 3.59 -28.03
CA ALA A 57 15.16 2.47 -28.92
C ALA A 57 14.07 1.58 -28.32
N PHE A 58 14.13 1.30 -27.02
CA PHE A 58 13.10 0.56 -26.29
C PHE A 58 11.75 1.28 -26.29
N ALA A 59 11.74 2.58 -26.01
CA ALA A 59 10.55 3.42 -26.04
C ALA A 59 9.90 3.43 -27.44
N GLN A 60 10.70 3.49 -28.50
CA GLN A 60 10.22 3.41 -29.88
C GLN A 60 9.63 2.03 -30.22
N ALA A 61 10.24 0.95 -29.74
CA ALA A 61 9.77 -0.41 -30.01
C ALA A 61 8.47 -0.75 -29.27
N THR A 62 8.28 -0.22 -28.06
CA THR A 62 7.14 -0.54 -27.18
C THR A 62 6.03 0.49 -27.19
N GLY A 63 6.31 1.70 -27.70
CA GLY A 63 5.41 2.85 -27.60
C GLY A 63 5.33 3.45 -26.18
N GLN A 64 6.20 3.04 -25.27
CA GLN A 64 6.23 3.53 -23.90
C GLN A 64 7.00 4.85 -23.79
N SER A 65 6.51 5.75 -22.94
CA SER A 65 7.14 7.03 -22.61
C SER A 65 8.08 6.87 -21.41
N VAL A 66 9.33 7.29 -21.57
CA VAL A 66 10.34 7.27 -20.52
C VAL A 66 10.67 8.69 -20.07
N PHE A 67 10.64 8.92 -18.75
CA PHE A 67 11.05 10.18 -18.13
C PHE A 67 12.25 9.94 -17.21
N PHE A 68 13.39 10.56 -17.52
CA PHE A 68 14.61 10.42 -16.73
C PHE A 68 15.44 11.71 -16.77
N ASP A 69 16.22 11.94 -15.72
CA ASP A 69 17.24 12.99 -15.75
C ASP A 69 18.40 12.52 -16.64
N GLY A 70 18.79 13.34 -17.62
CA GLY A 70 19.91 13.01 -18.51
C GLY A 70 21.22 12.77 -17.76
N GLN A 71 21.41 13.37 -16.58
CA GLN A 71 22.58 13.15 -15.73
C GLN A 71 22.62 11.75 -15.13
N LEU A 72 21.45 11.14 -14.84
CA LEU A 72 21.34 9.78 -14.30
C LEU A 72 21.79 8.71 -15.29
N ALA A 73 21.57 8.94 -16.59
CA ALA A 73 21.96 8.01 -17.65
C ALA A 73 23.30 8.35 -18.32
N ALA A 74 23.93 9.47 -17.94
CA ALA A 74 25.17 9.94 -18.56
C ALA A 74 26.34 9.00 -18.22
N GLY A 75 27.02 8.50 -19.26
CA GLY A 75 28.19 7.63 -19.10
C GLY A 75 27.87 6.18 -18.70
N LEU A 76 26.59 5.81 -18.60
CA LEU A 76 26.17 4.42 -18.37
C LEU A 76 25.92 3.70 -19.69
N GLU A 77 26.26 2.42 -19.72
CA GLU A 77 25.99 1.52 -20.83
C GLU A 77 24.89 0.53 -20.46
N SER A 78 24.02 0.27 -21.43
CA SER A 78 22.97 -0.75 -21.30
C SER A 78 23.50 -2.14 -21.63
N ALA A 79 22.87 -3.16 -21.05
CA ALA A 79 23.10 -4.55 -21.45
C ALA A 79 22.29 -4.87 -22.73
N PRO A 80 22.78 -5.80 -23.58
CA PRO A 80 22.11 -6.17 -24.81
C PRO A 80 20.81 -6.94 -24.51
N VAL A 81 19.75 -6.64 -25.26
CA VAL A 81 18.45 -7.30 -25.14
C VAL A 81 18.03 -7.85 -26.49
N GLN A 82 17.99 -9.17 -26.58
CA GLN A 82 17.62 -9.89 -27.80
C GLN A 82 16.62 -11.02 -27.48
N GLY A 83 15.66 -11.21 -28.37
CA GLY A 83 14.67 -12.30 -28.29
C GLY A 83 13.24 -11.81 -28.07
N GLU A 84 12.33 -12.76 -27.90
CA GLU A 84 10.93 -12.48 -27.59
C GLU A 84 10.76 -12.37 -26.07
N LEU A 85 10.51 -11.15 -25.59
CA LEU A 85 10.41 -10.83 -24.18
C LEU A 85 9.18 -9.95 -23.93
N ALA A 86 8.61 -10.00 -22.74
CA ALA A 86 7.66 -8.98 -22.33
C ALA A 86 8.41 -7.63 -22.19
N PRO A 87 7.77 -6.48 -22.50
CA PRO A 87 8.41 -5.17 -22.37
C PRO A 87 9.06 -4.92 -20.99
N ARG A 88 8.40 -5.37 -19.90
CA ARG A 88 8.95 -5.25 -18.54
C ARG A 88 10.24 -6.05 -18.36
N ASP A 89 10.27 -7.29 -18.84
CA ASP A 89 11.45 -8.17 -18.75
C ASP A 89 12.60 -7.64 -19.61
N ALA A 90 12.27 -7.14 -20.80
CA ALA A 90 13.24 -6.52 -21.70
C ALA A 90 13.88 -5.28 -21.05
N LEU A 91 13.09 -4.41 -20.41
CA LEU A 91 13.60 -3.23 -19.72
C LEU A 91 14.48 -3.59 -18.51
N GLN A 92 14.09 -4.59 -17.73
CA GLN A 92 14.89 -5.06 -16.61
C GLN A 92 16.24 -5.62 -17.07
N ARG A 93 16.27 -6.34 -18.19
CA ARG A 93 17.52 -6.80 -18.81
C ARG A 93 18.35 -5.66 -19.35
N LEU A 94 17.73 -4.66 -19.99
CA LEU A 94 18.40 -3.49 -20.54
C LEU A 94 19.13 -2.67 -19.46
N LEU A 95 18.51 -2.54 -18.28
CA LEU A 95 19.04 -1.84 -17.12
C LEU A 95 20.01 -2.69 -16.27
N ALA A 96 20.20 -3.97 -16.59
CA ALA A 96 21.09 -4.83 -15.84
C ALA A 96 22.53 -4.25 -15.85
N GLY A 97 23.10 -4.07 -14.65
CA GLY A 97 24.44 -3.50 -14.46
C GLY A 97 24.49 -1.99 -14.27
N THR A 98 23.38 -1.25 -14.44
CA THR A 98 23.38 0.23 -14.37
C THR A 98 23.06 0.81 -12.99
N ARG A 99 22.76 -0.03 -11.99
CA ARG A 99 22.18 0.37 -10.67
C ARG A 99 20.91 1.22 -10.79
N LEU A 100 20.26 1.19 -11.96
CA LEU A 100 19.00 1.86 -12.20
C LEU A 100 17.87 0.83 -12.29
N ALA A 101 16.71 1.20 -11.81
CA ALA A 101 15.48 0.44 -11.94
C ALA A 101 14.40 1.31 -12.57
N ALA A 102 13.54 0.70 -13.38
CA ALA A 102 12.37 1.36 -13.93
C ALA A 102 11.21 1.33 -12.92
N ARG A 103 10.64 2.49 -12.62
CA ARG A 103 9.37 2.64 -11.90
C ARG A 103 8.29 3.09 -12.86
N TYR A 104 7.29 2.24 -13.07
CA TYR A 104 6.14 2.57 -13.92
C TYR A 104 5.21 3.52 -13.16
N ALA A 105 4.89 4.65 -13.79
CA ALA A 105 3.81 5.53 -13.35
C ALA A 105 2.45 5.00 -13.85
N ASP A 106 2.43 4.43 -15.07
CA ASP A 106 1.26 3.84 -15.73
C ASP A 106 1.69 2.66 -16.63
N GLU A 107 0.76 2.02 -17.37
CA GLU A 107 1.08 0.91 -18.29
C GLU A 107 2.05 1.30 -19.42
N THR A 108 2.05 2.57 -19.82
CA THR A 108 2.86 3.09 -20.91
C THR A 108 3.93 4.08 -20.46
N THR A 109 4.02 4.41 -19.18
CA THR A 109 4.88 5.51 -18.70
C THR A 109 5.74 5.04 -17.54
N PHE A 110 7.05 5.25 -17.61
CA PHE A 110 7.97 4.91 -16.52
C PHE A 110 9.08 5.94 -16.32
N THR A 111 9.61 5.97 -15.09
CA THR A 111 10.78 6.76 -14.69
C THR A 111 11.94 5.86 -14.28
N LEU A 112 13.17 6.38 -14.33
CA LEU A 112 14.35 5.69 -13.81
C LEU A 112 14.66 6.20 -12.40
N VAL A 113 14.93 5.27 -11.50
CA VAL A 113 15.41 5.56 -10.14
C VAL A 113 16.69 4.79 -9.87
N GLU A 114 17.60 5.37 -9.09
CA GLU A 114 18.72 4.63 -8.54
C GLU A 114 18.19 3.60 -7.55
N THR A 115 18.59 2.35 -7.74
CA THR A 115 18.32 1.29 -6.78
C THR A 115 19.65 0.81 -6.23
N GLU A 116 19.80 0.86 -4.92
CA GLU A 116 20.82 0.07 -4.26
C GLU A 116 20.41 -1.40 -4.44
N ALA A 117 21.26 -2.18 -5.11
CA ALA A 117 20.93 -3.52 -5.56
C ALA A 117 20.74 -4.46 -4.35
N ALA A 118 19.49 -4.65 -3.92
CA ALA A 118 19.12 -5.73 -3.01
C ALA A 118 18.67 -6.98 -3.81
N PRO A 119 19.05 -8.20 -3.40
CA PRO A 119 18.65 -9.43 -4.08
C PRO A 119 17.12 -9.62 -4.10
N LEU A 120 16.60 -10.13 -5.22
CA LEU A 120 15.18 -10.42 -5.49
C LEU A 120 14.49 -11.14 -4.32
N PRO A 121 13.44 -10.56 -3.70
CA PRO A 121 12.54 -11.28 -2.81
C PRO A 121 11.50 -12.09 -3.62
N ALA A 122 11.14 -13.28 -3.10
CA ALA A 122 10.08 -14.13 -3.63
C ALA A 122 8.69 -13.47 -3.57
N PRO A 123 7.69 -13.95 -4.34
CA PRO A 123 6.39 -13.28 -4.50
C PRO A 123 5.54 -13.37 -3.23
N MET A 124 5.06 -12.22 -2.75
CA MET A 124 4.01 -12.12 -1.74
C MET A 124 2.65 -11.84 -2.44
N PRO A 125 1.50 -12.24 -1.86
CA PRO A 125 0.18 -12.13 -2.50
C PRO A 125 -0.28 -10.68 -2.76
N PRO A 126 -1.21 -10.45 -3.71
CA PRO A 126 -1.62 -9.11 -4.11
C PRO A 126 -2.42 -8.39 -3.03
N ALA A 127 -1.91 -7.25 -2.58
CA ALA A 127 -2.66 -6.26 -1.81
C ALA A 127 -3.49 -5.37 -2.76
N ALA A 128 -4.71 -5.06 -2.34
CA ALA A 128 -5.69 -4.23 -3.02
C ALA A 128 -5.19 -2.78 -3.30
N PRO A 129 -5.79 -2.04 -4.25
CA PRO A 129 -5.25 -0.76 -4.68
C PRO A 129 -5.47 0.30 -3.60
N THR A 130 -4.41 1.02 -3.27
CA THR A 130 -4.50 2.25 -2.47
C THR A 130 -3.97 3.38 -3.34
N ASP A 131 -4.87 4.26 -3.77
CA ASP A 131 -4.52 5.61 -4.18
C ASP A 131 -3.85 6.30 -2.99
N ALA A 132 -2.53 6.46 -3.06
CA ALA A 132 -1.80 7.40 -2.23
C ALA A 132 -0.53 7.81 -2.98
N ALA A 133 -0.46 9.11 -3.27
CA ALA A 133 0.75 9.79 -3.70
C ALA A 133 1.96 9.30 -2.88
N ALA A 134 3.11 9.20 -3.55
CA ALA A 134 4.40 8.80 -3.00
C ALA A 134 4.55 9.16 -1.51
N VAL A 135 4.44 8.15 -0.66
CA VAL A 135 4.79 8.26 0.77
C VAL A 135 6.30 8.05 0.85
N PRO A 136 7.09 9.06 1.26
CA PRO A 136 8.49 8.85 1.55
C PRO A 136 8.62 8.03 2.84
N ASP A 137 9.41 6.96 2.77
CA ASP A 137 9.90 6.13 3.87
C ASP A 137 8.83 5.61 4.86
N ASP A 138 8.30 4.42 4.57
CA ASP A 138 7.28 3.71 5.35
C ASP A 138 7.61 3.60 6.86
N GLY A 139 8.89 3.70 7.25
CA GLY A 139 9.32 3.72 8.64
C GLY A 139 8.81 4.94 9.42
N ASN A 140 8.91 6.14 8.83
CA ASN A 140 8.56 7.38 9.52
C ASN A 140 7.04 7.55 9.61
N ALA A 141 6.30 7.20 8.56
CA ALA A 141 4.84 7.28 8.54
C ALA A 141 4.20 6.41 9.64
N ARG A 142 4.69 5.18 9.84
CA ARG A 142 4.16 4.30 10.91
C ARG A 142 4.45 4.82 12.31
N ILE A 143 5.65 5.39 12.53
CA ILE A 143 6.01 5.98 13.83
C ILE A 143 5.09 7.16 14.14
N VAL A 144 4.87 8.05 13.17
CA VAL A 144 3.97 9.20 13.32
C VAL A 144 2.54 8.73 13.58
N GLN A 145 2.03 7.77 12.78
CA GLN A 145 0.70 7.22 12.95
C GLN A 145 0.49 6.63 14.35
N GLN A 146 1.40 5.77 14.81
CA GLN A 146 1.33 5.17 16.15
C GLN A 146 1.42 6.21 17.27
N ALA A 147 2.22 7.28 17.09
CA ALA A 147 2.31 8.35 18.07
C ALA A 147 1.01 9.15 18.16
N VAL A 148 0.39 9.46 17.01
CA VAL A 148 -0.90 10.15 16.93
C VAL A 148 -2.00 9.29 17.54
N GLU A 149 -2.14 8.02 17.14
CA GLU A 149 -3.16 7.09 17.65
C GLU A 149 -3.06 6.92 19.17
N ARG A 150 -1.87 6.62 19.71
CA ARG A 150 -1.65 6.49 21.16
C ARG A 150 -1.96 7.78 21.92
N THR A 151 -1.77 8.93 21.29
CA THR A 151 -2.09 10.22 21.89
C THR A 151 -3.60 10.42 21.89
N LEU A 152 -4.28 10.25 20.76
CA LEU A 152 -5.74 10.38 20.67
C LEU A 152 -6.48 9.40 21.57
N CYS A 153 -6.01 8.16 21.70
CA CYS A 153 -6.62 7.18 22.59
C CYS A 153 -6.53 7.54 24.08
N ARG A 154 -5.55 8.36 24.50
CA ARG A 154 -5.47 8.90 25.86
C ARG A 154 -6.46 10.03 26.12
N TRP A 155 -7.06 10.62 25.08
CA TRP A 155 -7.98 11.75 25.20
C TRP A 155 -9.42 11.29 24.90
N PRO A 156 -10.29 11.09 25.91
CA PRO A 156 -11.62 10.53 25.72
C PRO A 156 -12.50 11.27 24.69
N ARG A 157 -12.36 12.60 24.61
CA ARG A 157 -13.15 13.45 23.71
C ARG A 157 -12.59 13.52 22.28
N ALA A 158 -11.36 13.05 22.06
CA ALA A 158 -10.67 13.07 20.78
C ALA A 158 -10.32 11.65 20.29
N GLN A 159 -10.92 10.60 20.85
CA GLN A 159 -10.68 9.22 20.41
C GLN A 159 -10.99 9.04 18.92
N PRO A 160 -10.22 8.24 18.18
CA PRO A 160 -10.55 7.91 16.78
C PRO A 160 -11.97 7.35 16.67
N GLY A 161 -12.68 7.71 15.61
CA GLY A 161 -14.08 7.32 15.45
C GLY A 161 -14.65 7.81 14.12
N SER A 162 -15.87 8.35 14.13
CA SER A 162 -16.62 8.67 12.91
C SER A 162 -16.31 10.04 12.30
N TYR A 163 -15.26 10.75 12.73
CA TYR A 163 -14.95 12.09 12.24
C TYR A 163 -13.74 12.10 11.33
N ARG A 164 -13.72 13.12 10.47
CA ARG A 164 -12.54 13.54 9.72
C ARG A 164 -12.06 14.88 10.25
N ALA A 165 -10.75 15.08 10.27
CA ALA A 165 -10.15 16.37 10.56
C ALA A 165 -8.83 16.48 9.83
N LEU A 166 -8.56 17.66 9.28
CA LEU A 166 -7.27 17.98 8.68
C LEU A 166 -6.58 18.99 9.58
N LEU A 167 -5.37 18.67 10.02
CA LEU A 167 -4.58 19.49 10.95
C LEU A 167 -3.18 19.74 10.36
N GLN A 168 -2.61 20.88 10.69
CA GLN A 168 -1.21 21.23 10.44
C GLN A 168 -0.48 21.36 11.77
N LEU A 169 0.68 20.72 11.87
CA LEU A 169 1.50 20.65 13.07
C LEU A 169 2.87 21.26 12.80
N TRP A 170 3.29 22.20 13.63
CA TRP A 170 4.66 22.71 13.62
C TRP A 170 5.45 21.99 14.71
N VAL A 171 6.32 21.08 14.31
CA VAL A 171 7.15 20.28 15.22
C VAL A 171 8.46 21.02 15.48
N GLY A 172 8.82 21.20 16.76
CA GLY A 172 10.09 21.80 17.15
C GLY A 172 11.25 20.80 17.04
N PRO A 173 12.51 21.28 17.16
CA PRO A 173 13.71 20.43 17.09
C PRO A 173 13.77 19.34 18.18
N ALA A 174 13.05 19.52 19.29
CA ALA A 174 12.90 18.53 20.36
C ALA A 174 11.76 17.51 20.11
N GLY A 175 11.06 17.58 18.98
CA GLY A 175 9.94 16.68 18.65
C GLY A 175 8.58 17.09 19.22
N HIS A 176 8.52 18.14 20.05
CA HIS A 176 7.26 18.66 20.59
C HIS A 176 6.51 19.51 19.57
N VAL A 177 5.18 19.35 19.51
CA VAL A 177 4.32 20.21 18.71
C VAL A 177 4.23 21.60 19.36
N ARG A 178 4.75 22.63 18.67
CA ARG A 178 4.74 24.02 19.13
C ARG A 178 3.47 24.76 18.76
N ARG A 179 2.86 24.38 17.64
CA ARG A 179 1.63 24.98 17.12
C ARG A 179 0.82 23.91 16.42
N THR A 180 -0.49 23.94 16.66
CA THR A 180 -1.49 23.15 15.95
C THR A 180 -2.41 24.13 15.23
N ARG A 181 -2.68 23.89 13.96
CA ARG A 181 -3.71 24.62 13.21
C ARG A 181 -4.70 23.62 12.66
N MET A 182 -5.96 23.83 12.98
CA MET A 182 -7.04 23.05 12.40
C MET A 182 -7.41 23.64 11.05
N LEU A 183 -7.32 22.84 9.99
CA LEU A 183 -7.73 23.23 8.63
C LEU A 183 -9.22 22.94 8.38
N THR A 184 -9.76 21.91 9.05
CA THR A 184 -11.19 21.58 9.00
C THR A 184 -11.70 21.18 10.38
N SER A 185 -12.87 21.72 10.77
CA SER A 185 -13.54 21.38 12.04
C SER A 185 -14.13 19.97 12.00
N THR A 186 -14.21 19.28 13.15
CA THR A 186 -14.93 18.00 13.27
C THR A 186 -16.45 18.18 13.34
N GLY A 187 -16.93 19.42 13.38
CA GLY A 187 -18.34 19.77 13.60
C GLY A 187 -18.73 19.85 15.09
N ILE A 188 -17.81 19.58 16.02
CA ILE A 188 -18.05 19.63 17.47
C ILE A 188 -16.92 20.42 18.15
N ALA A 189 -17.21 21.61 18.66
CA ALA A 189 -16.21 22.50 19.27
C ALA A 189 -15.45 21.86 20.44
N GLN A 190 -16.14 21.04 21.25
CA GLN A 190 -15.50 20.34 22.37
C GLN A 190 -14.49 19.27 21.90
N ARG A 191 -14.73 18.65 20.74
CA ARG A 191 -13.81 17.68 20.13
C ARG A 191 -12.64 18.40 19.48
N ASP A 192 -12.89 19.52 18.80
CA ASP A 192 -11.84 20.36 18.20
C ASP A 192 -10.85 20.85 19.27
N ALA A 193 -11.36 21.36 20.40
CA ALA A 193 -10.53 21.75 21.54
C ALA A 193 -9.75 20.56 22.14
N ALA A 194 -10.37 19.37 22.21
CA ALA A 194 -9.70 18.16 22.69
C ALA A 194 -8.63 17.67 21.70
N LEU A 195 -8.84 17.80 20.40
CA LEU A 195 -7.87 17.47 19.36
C LEU A 195 -6.66 18.41 19.42
N GLU A 196 -6.90 19.71 19.55
CA GLU A 196 -5.84 20.71 19.71
C GLU A 196 -5.00 20.43 20.96
N ALA A 197 -5.65 20.19 22.10
CA ALA A 197 -4.98 19.84 23.35
C ALA A 197 -4.23 18.50 23.24
N ALA A 198 -4.80 17.49 22.57
CA ALA A 198 -4.13 16.22 22.33
C ALA A 198 -2.87 16.39 21.50
N MET A 199 -2.95 17.11 20.38
CA MET A 199 -1.79 17.38 19.51
C MET A 199 -0.72 18.19 20.22
N SER A 200 -1.07 19.11 21.12
CA SER A 200 -0.07 19.86 21.92
C SER A 200 0.76 18.97 22.86
N SER A 201 0.21 17.80 23.24
CA SER A 201 0.91 16.79 24.06
C SER A 201 1.65 15.73 23.24
N LEU A 202 1.55 15.79 21.91
CA LEU A 202 2.18 14.86 21.01
C LEU A 202 3.69 15.13 20.93
N VAL A 203 4.46 14.05 20.97
CA VAL A 203 5.90 14.06 20.73
C VAL A 203 6.16 13.18 19.52
N LEU A 204 6.73 13.76 18.48
CA LEU A 204 7.13 13.08 17.26
C LEU A 204 8.65 13.04 17.19
N THR A 205 9.20 12.00 16.58
CA THR A 205 10.62 12.00 16.22
C THR A 205 10.84 13.11 15.19
N PRO A 206 11.80 14.03 15.41
CA PRO A 206 12.06 15.10 14.46
C PRO A 206 12.56 14.50 13.12
N PRO A 207 12.21 15.11 11.98
CA PRO A 207 12.69 14.68 10.66
C PRO A 207 14.24 14.73 10.63
N ALA A 208 14.85 13.75 9.96
CA ALA A 208 16.30 13.53 9.95
C ALA A 208 17.09 14.71 9.34
N ASP A 209 16.43 15.46 8.48
CA ASP A 209 16.86 16.63 7.73
C ASP A 209 16.75 17.94 8.55
N GLY A 210 16.30 17.88 9.81
CA GLY A 210 16.34 19.01 10.74
C GLY A 210 15.46 20.20 10.32
N ALA A 211 14.53 20.00 9.38
CA ALA A 211 13.76 21.07 8.78
C ALA A 211 12.83 21.76 9.78
N THR A 212 13.22 22.97 10.16
CA THR A 212 12.47 23.94 10.95
C THR A 212 11.79 24.96 10.03
N ASP A 213 10.52 24.72 9.67
CA ASP A 213 9.40 25.70 9.56
C ASP A 213 8.19 25.12 8.80
N GLU A 214 8.36 24.00 8.08
CA GLU A 214 7.28 23.40 7.30
C GLU A 214 6.27 22.66 8.18
N PRO A 215 4.96 22.95 8.06
CA PRO A 215 3.94 22.26 8.84
C PRO A 215 3.67 20.85 8.32
N LEU A 216 3.76 19.87 9.21
CA LEU A 216 3.30 18.51 8.94
C LEU A 216 1.78 18.49 8.85
N THR A 217 1.23 18.07 7.70
CA THR A 217 -0.20 17.98 7.48
C THR A 217 -0.70 16.57 7.80
N ILE A 218 -1.63 16.44 8.74
CA ILE A 218 -2.23 15.18 9.19
C ILE A 218 -3.71 15.15 8.86
N LEU A 219 -4.14 14.13 8.12
CA LEU A 219 -5.54 13.83 7.87
C LEU A 219 -6.00 12.70 8.79
N LEU A 220 -6.90 13.02 9.72
CA LEU A 220 -7.65 12.04 10.48
C LEU A 220 -8.83 11.56 9.64
N LEU A 221 -8.90 10.25 9.45
CA LEU A 221 -9.96 9.57 8.71
C LEU A 221 -10.92 8.87 9.68
N PRO A 222 -12.19 8.73 9.28
CA PRO A 222 -13.14 7.98 10.08
C PRO A 222 -12.76 6.50 10.12
N SER A 223 -12.86 5.88 11.29
CA SER A 223 -12.60 4.45 11.50
C SER A 223 -13.75 3.63 10.92
N THR A 224 -13.60 3.12 9.69
CA THR A 224 -14.61 2.24 9.08
C THR A 224 -14.42 0.80 9.59
N GLY A 225 -15.20 0.41 10.62
CA GLY A 225 -15.75 -0.93 10.87
C GLY A 225 -14.85 -2.17 11.01
N VAL A 226 -13.56 -2.13 10.68
CA VAL A 226 -12.69 -3.33 10.63
C VAL A 226 -11.61 -3.34 11.71
N SER A 227 -11.39 -2.23 12.41
CA SER A 227 -10.44 -2.19 13.52
C SER A 227 -11.18 -2.42 14.84
N THR A 228 -11.14 -3.65 15.34
CA THR A 228 -11.59 -3.97 16.69
C THR A 228 -10.72 -3.22 17.68
N ASP A 229 -11.27 -2.14 18.21
CA ASP A 229 -10.79 -1.35 19.34
C ASP A 229 -9.36 -0.79 19.19
N ILE A 230 -9.20 0.24 18.34
CA ILE A 230 -7.96 1.02 18.13
C ILE A 230 -7.36 1.52 19.46
N CYS A 231 -8.19 1.69 20.49
CA CYS A 231 -7.78 2.18 21.80
C CYS A 231 -7.72 1.11 22.89
N ALA A 232 -7.85 -0.18 22.54
CA ALA A 232 -7.72 -1.28 23.48
C ALA A 232 -6.39 -1.19 24.25
N GLY A 233 -6.45 -1.23 25.58
CA GLY A 233 -5.27 -1.23 26.44
C GLY A 233 -4.62 0.14 26.69
N VAL A 234 -5.19 1.24 26.18
CA VAL A 234 -4.69 2.60 26.48
C VAL A 234 -5.49 3.21 27.63
N THR A 235 -4.80 3.58 28.72
CA THR A 235 -5.44 4.25 29.85
C THR A 235 -5.79 5.70 29.50
N PRO A 236 -7.08 6.10 29.55
CA PRO A 236 -7.47 7.47 29.28
C PRO A 236 -6.95 8.43 30.36
N ARG A 237 -6.61 9.65 29.95
CA ARG A 237 -6.29 10.75 30.86
C ARG A 237 -7.58 11.17 31.60
N ALA A 238 -7.45 11.46 32.89
CA ALA A 238 -8.55 12.01 33.68
C ALA A 238 -9.05 13.32 33.06
N ALA A 239 -10.36 13.45 32.87
CA ALA A 239 -10.98 14.69 32.42
C ALA A 239 -10.79 15.76 33.50
N SER A 240 -10.07 16.82 33.17
CA SER A 240 -9.98 18.05 33.97
C SER A 240 -10.93 19.10 33.40
#